data_AF-A0A1I0NPL5-F1
#
_entry.id   AF-A0A1I0NPL5-F1
#
_cell.length_a   1.000
_cell.length_b   1.000
_cell.length_c   1.000
_cell.angle_alpha   90.00
_cell.angle_beta   90.00
_cell.angle_gamma   90.00
#
_symmetry.space_group_name_H-M   'P 1'
#
loop_
_entity.id
_entity.type
_entity.pdbx_description
1 polymer ?
#
loop_
_entity_poly.entity_id
_entity_poly.type
_entity_poly.pdbx_seq_one_letter_code
_entity_poly.pdbx_strand_id
1 'polypeptide(L)'
;MSVHIEFKEELEGLSSELNIWSLADIRMPTRVEINGDCVPPQGEMNRPGKYNDLYSIYIVIKKITEFLSSSEEVTRFLRARRPVDDELRFEKLDESRVRIDWGYHPHYEHTEVVGRDALASEVLATGREYIQFAREVVFPYGEANPDWAGEYGKIYQLDQDREFIDELEAVLDEFEAADTPE
;
A
#
# COMPACT_ATOMS: atom_id res chain seq x y z
N MET A 1 11.34 -12.80 -12.18
CA MET A 1 10.75 -12.85 -10.82
C MET A 1 9.74 -11.74 -10.75
N SER A 2 8.56 -11.96 -10.18
CA SER A 2 7.44 -11.00 -10.24
C SER A 2 6.96 -10.65 -8.84
N VAL A 3 6.84 -9.35 -8.60
CA VAL A 3 6.02 -8.78 -7.53
C VAL A 3 4.74 -8.29 -8.20
N HIS A 4 3.60 -8.51 -7.58
CA HIS A 4 2.34 -7.93 -8.01
C HIS A 4 1.63 -7.31 -6.81
N ILE A 5 1.16 -6.07 -6.94
CA ILE A 5 0.36 -5.40 -5.91
C ILE A 5 -0.98 -5.06 -6.54
N GLU A 6 -2.03 -5.72 -6.07
CA GLU A 6 -3.39 -5.56 -6.56
C GLU A 6 -4.26 -4.91 -5.48
N PHE A 7 -5.15 -3.99 -5.85
CA PHE A 7 -6.23 -3.54 -4.97
C PHE A 7 -7.59 -3.70 -5.62
N LYS A 8 -8.61 -4.00 -4.80
CA LYS A 8 -9.97 -4.24 -5.28
C LYS A 8 -10.79 -2.95 -5.33
N GLU A 9 -11.45 -2.69 -6.46
CA GLU A 9 -12.21 -1.47 -6.76
C GLU A 9 -13.60 -1.34 -6.09
N GLU A 10 -14.02 -2.25 -5.20
CA GLU A 10 -15.42 -2.28 -4.74
C GLU A 10 -15.71 -1.27 -3.61
N LEU A 11 -16.08 -0.03 -3.99
CA LEU A 11 -16.59 0.99 -3.06
C LEU A 11 -17.88 0.57 -2.35
N GLU A 12 -18.76 -0.17 -3.03
CA GLU A 12 -20.08 -0.56 -2.49
C GLU A 12 -19.97 -1.53 -1.29
N GLY A 13 -18.87 -2.31 -1.21
CA GLY A 13 -18.60 -3.25 -0.11
C GLY A 13 -17.90 -2.63 1.11
N LEU A 14 -17.44 -1.37 1.01
CA LEU A 14 -16.72 -0.65 2.07
C LEU A 14 -17.69 0.02 3.08
N SER A 15 -18.99 0.04 2.81
CA SER A 15 -19.92 1.03 3.41
C SER A 15 -20.49 0.75 4.80
N SER A 16 -20.27 -0.42 5.44
CA SER A 16 -20.98 -0.73 6.71
C SER A 16 -20.12 -0.97 7.95
N GLU A 17 -18.79 -1.12 7.82
CA GLU A 17 -17.92 -1.49 8.96
C GLU A 17 -16.65 -0.63 9.11
N LEU A 18 -16.50 0.41 8.30
CA LEU A 18 -15.26 1.17 8.22
C LEU A 18 -15.23 2.32 9.23
N ASN A 19 -14.62 2.06 10.40
CA ASN A 19 -14.09 3.09 11.29
C ASN A 19 -12.76 3.60 10.74
N ILE A 20 -12.81 4.50 9.77
CA ILE A 20 -11.63 5.02 9.06
C ILE A 20 -11.55 6.52 9.18
N TRP A 21 -10.37 7.04 9.52
CA TRP A 21 -10.13 8.47 9.73
C TRP A 21 -9.76 9.23 8.44
N SER A 22 -9.26 8.55 7.41
CA SER A 22 -8.81 9.12 6.11
C SER A 22 -8.68 8.02 5.04
N LEU A 23 -8.82 8.32 3.73
CA LEU A 23 -8.45 7.46 2.59
C LEU A 23 -7.03 6.89 2.73
N ALA A 24 -6.09 7.69 3.22
CA ALA A 24 -4.73 7.25 3.53
C ALA A 24 -4.69 6.19 4.65
N ASP A 25 -5.65 6.21 5.58
CA ASP A 25 -5.87 5.20 6.61
C ASP A 25 -6.87 4.11 6.20
N ILE A 26 -7.47 4.19 4.99
CA ILE A 26 -8.41 3.17 4.53
C ILE A 26 -7.66 1.86 4.34
N ARG A 27 -8.06 0.88 5.13
CA ARG A 27 -7.69 -0.53 4.95
C ARG A 27 -8.44 -1.09 3.76
N MET A 28 -8.02 -0.67 2.57
CA MET A 28 -8.51 -1.27 1.34
C MET A 28 -8.00 -2.70 1.25
N PRO A 29 -8.84 -3.68 0.84
CA PRO A 29 -8.36 -5.01 0.52
C PRO A 29 -7.25 -4.92 -0.53
N THR A 30 -6.03 -5.23 -0.10
CA THR A 30 -4.81 -5.18 -0.92
C THR A 30 -4.23 -6.57 -0.99
N ARG A 31 -3.82 -7.00 -2.17
CA ARG A 31 -3.15 -8.28 -2.37
C ARG A 31 -1.76 -8.00 -2.88
N VAL A 32 -0.78 -8.23 -2.02
CA VAL A 32 0.63 -8.25 -2.41
C VAL A 32 0.98 -9.70 -2.70
N GLU A 33 1.31 -10.01 -3.96
CA GLU A 33 1.86 -11.29 -4.37
C GLU A 33 3.35 -11.17 -4.63
N ILE A 34 4.14 -12.05 -4.04
CA ILE A 34 5.57 -12.16 -4.28
C ILE A 34 5.83 -13.57 -4.78
N ASN A 35 6.33 -13.70 -6.01
CA ASN A 35 6.58 -15.01 -6.66
C ASN A 35 5.37 -15.97 -6.66
N GLY A 36 4.14 -15.43 -6.62
CA GLY A 36 2.89 -16.19 -6.64
C GLY A 36 2.27 -16.47 -5.26
N ASP A 37 2.97 -16.10 -4.19
CA ASP A 37 2.49 -16.23 -2.81
C ASP A 37 1.97 -14.89 -2.28
N CYS A 38 0.84 -14.91 -1.57
CA CYS A 38 0.24 -13.72 -0.98
C CYS A 38 0.94 -13.35 0.34
N VAL A 39 1.25 -12.07 0.54
CA VAL A 39 2.08 -11.59 1.64
C VAL A 39 1.43 -10.43 2.43
N PRO A 40 1.46 -10.45 3.77
CA PRO A 40 1.67 -11.64 4.60
C PRO A 40 0.53 -12.65 4.38
N PRO A 41 0.76 -13.95 4.66
CA PRO A 41 -0.24 -14.99 4.51
C PRO A 41 -1.46 -14.62 5.35
N GLN A 42 -2.66 -14.99 4.88
CA GLN A 42 -3.92 -14.61 5.49
C GLN A 42 -3.90 -14.84 7.01
N GLY A 43 -3.80 -13.75 7.78
CA GLY A 43 -4.06 -13.75 9.21
C GLY A 43 -5.57 -13.93 9.46
N GLU A 44 -5.90 -14.42 10.67
CA GLU A 44 -7.17 -15.01 11.15
C GLU A 44 -8.54 -14.37 10.78
N MET A 45 -8.59 -13.25 10.06
CA MET A 45 -9.85 -12.64 9.62
C MET A 45 -10.22 -13.14 8.22
N ASN A 46 -11.01 -14.23 8.21
CA ASN A 46 -11.67 -14.84 7.05
C ASN A 46 -12.46 -13.81 6.20
N ARG A 47 -11.80 -13.06 5.33
CA ARG A 47 -12.45 -12.41 4.18
C ARG A 47 -12.39 -13.35 2.96
N PRO A 48 -13.45 -13.38 2.13
CA PRO A 48 -13.50 -14.24 0.97
C PRO A 48 -12.46 -13.81 -0.08
N GLY A 49 -11.47 -14.66 -0.32
CA GLY A 49 -10.45 -14.48 -1.35
C GLY A 49 -9.27 -13.63 -0.88
N LYS A 50 -8.07 -14.23 -0.93
CA LYS A 50 -6.68 -13.75 -1.12
C LYS A 50 -6.24 -12.29 -0.86
N TYR A 51 -7.07 -11.38 -0.38
CA TYR A 51 -6.72 -9.98 -0.10
C TYR A 51 -6.49 -9.79 1.40
N ASN A 52 -5.61 -8.85 1.70
CA ASN A 52 -5.13 -8.50 3.02
C ASN A 52 -5.55 -7.04 3.32
N ASP A 53 -6.26 -6.82 4.43
CA ASP A 53 -6.69 -5.49 4.89
C ASP A 53 -5.75 -4.92 5.98
N LEU A 54 -4.59 -5.56 6.21
CA LEU A 54 -3.69 -5.22 7.31
C LEU A 54 -2.88 -3.94 7.04
N TYR A 55 -2.62 -3.62 5.77
CA TYR A 55 -1.87 -2.44 5.35
C TYR A 55 -2.69 -1.56 4.42
N SER A 56 -2.59 -0.24 4.62
CA SER A 56 -3.13 0.74 3.66
C SER A 56 -2.26 0.74 2.40
N ILE A 57 -2.91 0.75 1.22
CA ILE A 57 -2.25 0.83 -0.09
C ILE A 57 -1.33 2.04 -0.16
N TYR A 58 -1.83 3.20 0.28
CA TYR A 58 -1.06 4.43 0.39
C TYR A 58 0.23 4.21 1.21
N ILE A 59 0.13 3.59 2.38
CA ILE A 59 1.29 3.33 3.25
C ILE A 59 2.27 2.35 2.59
N VAL A 60 1.78 1.32 1.91
CA VAL A 60 2.60 0.33 1.21
C VAL A 60 3.39 1.01 0.08
N ILE A 61 2.70 1.69 -0.85
CA ILE A 61 3.33 2.34 -2.00
C ILE A 61 4.30 3.41 -1.52
N LYS A 62 3.87 4.33 -0.64
CA LYS A 62 4.69 5.44 -0.18
C LYS A 62 5.99 4.95 0.44
N LYS A 63 5.91 4.05 1.42
CA LYS A 63 7.09 3.58 2.13
C LYS A 63 8.01 2.69 1.28
N ILE A 64 7.46 1.86 0.38
CA ILE A 64 8.33 1.10 -0.53
C ILE A 64 9.04 2.07 -1.47
N THR A 65 8.35 3.09 -1.98
CA THR A 65 8.96 4.13 -2.83
C THR A 65 10.06 4.88 -2.09
N GLU A 66 9.78 5.41 -0.89
CA GLU A 66 10.77 6.08 -0.04
C GLU A 66 11.99 5.19 0.26
N PHE A 67 11.75 3.91 0.54
CA PHE A 67 12.83 2.94 0.74
C PHE A 67 13.67 2.74 -0.52
N LEU A 68 13.07 2.58 -1.69
CA LEU A 68 13.79 2.37 -2.95
C LEU A 68 14.62 3.60 -3.36
N SER A 69 14.15 4.80 -3.02
CA SER A 69 14.81 6.09 -3.31
C SER A 69 15.85 6.52 -2.26
N SER A 70 15.79 5.99 -1.03
CA SER A 70 16.69 6.42 0.04
C SER A 70 18.02 5.68 0.04
N SER A 71 18.95 6.11 0.90
CA SER A 71 20.16 5.34 1.24
C SER A 71 19.90 4.28 2.33
N GLU A 72 18.66 4.08 2.76
CA GLU A 72 18.35 3.08 3.78
C GLU A 72 18.51 1.67 3.20
N GLU A 73 19.27 0.85 3.91
CA GLU A 73 19.48 -0.56 3.56
C GLU A 73 18.30 -1.43 3.98
N VAL A 74 17.54 -1.03 5.00
CA VAL A 74 16.44 -1.82 5.58
C VAL A 74 15.28 -0.92 5.98
N THR A 75 14.05 -1.30 5.60
CA THR A 75 12.82 -0.69 6.11
C THR A 75 11.86 -1.74 6.66
N ARG A 76 10.92 -1.32 7.50
CA ARG A 76 9.95 -2.20 8.19
C ARG A 76 8.55 -1.61 8.20
N PHE A 77 7.57 -2.48 8.05
CA PHE A 77 6.15 -2.18 8.06
C PHE A 77 5.50 -2.91 9.23
N LEU A 78 5.08 -2.12 10.22
CA LEU A 78 4.35 -2.62 11.38
C LEU A 78 2.86 -2.40 11.19
N ARG A 79 2.05 -3.37 11.61
CA ARG A 79 0.59 -3.26 11.61
C ARG A 79 0.12 -2.19 12.60
N ALA A 80 -0.69 -1.22 12.14
CA ALA A 80 -1.00 0.02 12.86
C ALA A 80 -1.81 -0.10 14.18
N ARG A 81 -2.27 -1.27 14.65
CA ARG A 81 -3.21 -1.34 15.80
C ARG A 81 -3.09 -2.54 16.74
N ARG A 82 -2.10 -3.43 16.61
CA ARG A 82 -1.89 -4.49 17.60
C ARG A 82 -0.40 -4.67 17.90
N PRO A 83 -0.01 -4.97 19.15
CA PRO A 83 1.37 -5.26 19.53
C PRO A 83 1.84 -6.64 19.03
N VAL A 84 1.30 -7.13 17.91
CA VAL A 84 1.47 -8.51 17.46
C VAL A 84 2.25 -8.48 16.18
N ASP A 85 3.56 -8.70 16.33
CA ASP A 85 4.45 -9.62 15.63
C ASP A 85 4.42 -9.70 14.08
N ASP A 86 3.35 -9.37 13.37
CA ASP A 86 3.31 -9.39 11.90
C ASP A 86 4.07 -8.18 11.32
N GLU A 87 5.27 -8.46 10.80
CA GLU A 87 6.15 -7.46 10.18
C GLU A 87 6.41 -7.84 8.73
N LEU A 88 6.41 -6.83 7.86
CA LEU A 88 7.01 -6.93 6.53
C LEU A 88 8.30 -6.12 6.56
N ARG A 89 9.42 -6.74 6.21
CA ARG A 89 10.75 -6.12 6.18
C ARG A 89 11.29 -6.17 4.77
N PHE A 90 11.84 -5.06 4.32
CA PHE A 90 12.53 -4.96 3.05
C PHE A 90 14.00 -4.65 3.30
N GLU A 91 14.89 -5.24 2.53
CA GLU A 91 16.33 -5.01 2.63
C GLU A 91 16.98 -5.00 1.25
N LYS A 92 17.81 -3.99 0.98
CA LYS A 92 18.65 -3.96 -0.21
C LYS A 92 19.80 -4.94 0.01
N LEU A 93 19.89 -5.95 -0.85
CA LEU A 93 21.02 -6.89 -0.81
C LEU A 93 22.19 -6.38 -1.65
N ASP A 94 21.86 -5.77 -2.79
CA ASP A 94 22.76 -5.11 -3.72
C ASP A 94 21.96 -4.15 -4.64
N GLU A 95 22.64 -3.56 -5.63
CA GLU A 95 22.05 -2.61 -6.59
C GLU A 95 20.85 -3.17 -7.37
N SER A 96 20.71 -4.48 -7.50
CA SER A 96 19.72 -5.13 -8.36
C SER A 96 18.68 -5.97 -7.60
N ARG A 97 18.85 -6.18 -6.30
CA ARG A 97 18.05 -7.15 -5.52
C ARG A 97 17.56 -6.60 -4.19
N VAL A 98 16.30 -6.89 -3.89
CA VAL A 98 15.66 -6.59 -2.61
C VAL A 98 15.19 -7.90 -1.98
N ARG A 99 15.58 -8.12 -0.72
CA ARG A 99 15.01 -9.17 0.15
C ARG A 99 13.74 -8.64 0.80
N ILE A 100 12.72 -9.48 0.83
CA ILE A 100 11.45 -9.22 1.50
C ILE A 100 11.21 -10.34 2.49
N ASP A 101 11.17 -10.02 3.78
CA ASP A 101 10.87 -10.95 4.87
C ASP A 101 9.49 -10.66 5.44
N TRP A 102 8.71 -11.70 5.75
CA TRP A 102 7.42 -11.54 6.42
C TRP A 102 7.08 -12.66 7.40
N GLY A 103 6.24 -12.33 8.37
CA GLY A 103 5.75 -13.24 9.40
C GLY A 103 5.91 -12.66 10.79
N TYR A 104 5.87 -13.54 11.80
CA TYR A 104 5.93 -13.18 13.21
C TYR A 104 7.36 -12.85 13.68
N HIS A 105 7.67 -11.57 13.90
CA HIS A 105 8.90 -11.11 14.54
C HIS A 105 9.07 -11.79 15.92
N PRO A 106 10.28 -12.26 16.29
CA PRO A 106 11.58 -12.05 15.63
C PRO A 106 11.94 -13.11 14.59
N HIS A 107 11.06 -14.05 14.29
CA HIS A 107 11.32 -15.18 13.40
C HIS A 107 10.47 -15.02 12.14
N TYR A 108 10.92 -14.20 11.19
CA TYR A 108 10.28 -14.12 9.87
C TYR A 108 10.09 -15.53 9.32
N GLU A 109 8.84 -15.88 9.01
CA GLU A 109 8.45 -17.23 8.62
C GLU A 109 8.77 -17.49 7.15
N HIS A 110 8.85 -16.41 6.37
CA HIS A 110 9.08 -16.45 4.95
C HIS A 110 10.05 -15.34 4.53
N THR A 111 10.85 -15.66 3.52
CA THR A 111 11.84 -14.76 2.92
C THR A 111 11.84 -14.99 1.43
N GLU A 112 11.71 -13.91 0.66
CA GLU A 112 11.86 -13.91 -0.79
C GLU A 112 12.88 -12.87 -1.24
N VAL A 113 13.42 -13.07 -2.44
CA VAL A 113 14.30 -12.09 -3.09
C VAL A 113 13.74 -11.76 -4.46
N VAL A 114 13.60 -10.47 -4.73
CA VAL A 114 13.02 -9.94 -5.96
C VAL A 114 13.98 -8.97 -6.64
N GLY A 115 13.79 -8.75 -7.94
CA GLY A 115 14.53 -7.73 -8.68
C GLY A 115 14.09 -6.33 -8.26
N ARG A 116 15.05 -5.43 -8.01
CA ARG A 116 14.79 -4.04 -7.62
C ARG A 116 13.92 -3.34 -8.66
N ASP A 117 14.28 -3.45 -9.93
CA ASP A 117 13.56 -2.80 -11.04
C ASP A 117 12.13 -3.34 -11.20
N ALA A 118 11.94 -4.64 -10.95
CA ALA A 118 10.62 -5.26 -11.00
C ALA A 118 9.72 -4.76 -9.85
N LEU A 119 10.29 -4.62 -8.64
CA LEU A 119 9.59 -4.03 -7.51
C LEU A 119 9.29 -2.55 -7.74
N ALA A 120 10.26 -1.78 -8.25
CA ALA A 120 10.10 -0.37 -8.60
C ALA A 120 8.98 -0.14 -9.62
N SER A 121 8.99 -0.92 -10.70
CA SER A 121 7.98 -0.85 -11.75
C SER A 121 6.57 -1.14 -11.22
N GLU A 122 6.43 -2.17 -10.37
CA GLU A 122 5.14 -2.54 -9.79
C GLU A 122 4.60 -1.46 -8.83
N VAL A 123 5.49 -0.89 -8.01
CA VAL A 123 5.13 0.18 -7.07
C VAL A 123 4.70 1.44 -7.80
N LEU A 124 5.39 1.82 -8.88
CA LEU A 124 4.99 2.92 -9.75
C LEU A 124 3.63 2.65 -10.39
N ALA A 125 3.46 1.51 -11.05
CA ALA A 125 2.21 1.16 -11.73
C ALA A 125 1.01 1.18 -10.78
N THR A 126 1.12 0.47 -9.65
CA THR A 126 0.06 0.40 -8.64
C THR A 126 -0.20 1.76 -8.00
N GLY A 127 0.86 2.55 -7.77
CA GLY A 127 0.76 3.89 -7.23
C GLY A 127 -0.03 4.84 -8.11
N ARG A 128 0.23 4.81 -9.42
CA ARG A 128 -0.52 5.62 -10.39
C ARG A 128 -1.98 5.17 -10.49
N GLU A 129 -2.24 3.86 -10.50
CA GLU A 129 -3.60 3.33 -10.52
C GLU A 129 -4.39 3.76 -9.27
N TYR A 130 -3.76 3.71 -8.09
CA TYR A 130 -4.37 4.15 -6.84
C TYR A 130 -4.69 5.65 -6.82
N ILE A 131 -3.76 6.50 -7.28
CA ILE A 131 -3.99 7.95 -7.41
C ILE A 131 -5.14 8.23 -8.38
N GLN A 132 -5.16 7.55 -9.52
CA GLN A 132 -6.23 7.70 -10.51
C GLN A 132 -7.58 7.30 -9.92
N PHE A 133 -7.66 6.14 -9.27
CA PHE A 133 -8.87 5.67 -8.59
C PHE A 133 -9.36 6.67 -7.53
N ALA A 134 -8.45 7.20 -6.71
CA ALA A 134 -8.80 8.21 -5.72
C ALA A 134 -9.41 9.47 -6.36
N ARG A 135 -8.78 9.97 -7.43
CA ARG A 135 -9.18 11.21 -8.10
C ARG A 135 -10.43 11.08 -8.96
N GLU A 136 -10.59 9.96 -9.64
CA GLU A 136 -11.67 9.76 -10.62
C GLU A 136 -12.90 9.10 -10.02
N VAL A 137 -12.74 8.33 -8.93
CA VAL A 137 -13.82 7.55 -8.34
C VAL A 137 -14.12 8.01 -6.91
N VAL A 138 -13.13 7.97 -6.02
CA VAL A 138 -13.35 8.19 -4.57
C VAL A 138 -13.78 9.63 -4.27
N PHE A 139 -13.00 10.62 -4.67
CA PHE A 139 -13.32 12.02 -4.36
C PHE A 139 -14.62 12.48 -5.00
N PRO A 140 -14.90 12.21 -6.30
CA PRO A 140 -16.17 12.59 -6.90
C PRO A 140 -17.36 11.90 -6.23
N TYR A 141 -17.23 10.62 -5.85
CA TYR A 141 -18.27 9.91 -5.13
C TYR A 141 -18.52 10.52 -3.74
N GLY A 142 -17.45 10.80 -2.98
CA GLY A 142 -17.55 11.39 -1.65
C GLY A 142 -18.15 12.80 -1.65
N GLU A 143 -17.83 13.62 -2.64
CA GLU A 143 -18.43 14.95 -2.83
C GLU A 143 -19.92 14.88 -3.19
N ALA A 144 -20.31 13.92 -4.03
CA ALA A 144 -21.70 13.69 -4.40
C ALA A 144 -22.53 13.06 -3.26
N ASN A 145 -21.86 12.38 -2.32
CA ASN A 145 -22.49 11.63 -1.24
C ASN A 145 -21.83 11.98 0.11
N PRO A 146 -22.01 13.20 0.65
CA PRO A 146 -21.27 13.68 1.83
C PRO A 146 -21.48 12.85 3.10
N ASP A 147 -22.56 12.05 3.18
CA ASP A 147 -22.85 11.16 4.31
C ASP A 147 -22.38 9.71 4.07
N TRP A 148 -21.78 9.38 2.91
CA TRP A 148 -21.44 8.00 2.52
C TRP A 148 -20.50 7.28 3.50
N ALA A 149 -19.63 8.06 4.15
CA ALA A 149 -18.71 7.58 5.16
C ALA A 149 -19.09 8.09 6.57
N GLY A 150 -20.35 8.51 6.78
CA GLY A 150 -20.84 9.02 8.05
C GLY A 150 -20.08 10.27 8.51
N GLU A 151 -19.56 10.28 9.74
CA GLU A 151 -18.73 11.40 10.24
C GLU A 151 -17.45 11.63 9.41
N TYR A 152 -17.08 10.65 8.58
CA TYR A 152 -15.86 10.63 7.78
C TYR A 152 -16.05 11.09 6.32
N GLY A 153 -17.30 11.24 5.86
CA GLY A 153 -17.60 11.81 4.54
C GLY A 153 -17.64 13.34 4.53
N LYS A 154 -17.37 13.98 5.68
CA LYS A 154 -17.35 15.43 5.79
C LYS A 154 -16.24 15.99 4.91
N ILE A 155 -16.57 17.02 4.11
CA ILE A 155 -15.71 17.66 3.10
C ILE A 155 -14.26 17.90 3.60
N TYR A 156 -14.06 18.29 4.86
CA TYR A 156 -12.72 18.55 5.40
C TYR A 156 -11.80 17.31 5.46
N GLN A 157 -12.35 16.09 5.49
CA GLN A 157 -11.55 14.86 5.45
C GLN A 157 -11.17 14.50 4.02
N LEU A 158 -12.06 14.76 3.04
CA LEU A 158 -11.72 14.65 1.63
C LEU A 158 -10.61 15.63 1.25
N ASP A 159 -10.61 16.84 1.81
CA ASP A 159 -9.52 17.82 1.61
C ASP A 159 -8.19 17.29 2.18
N GLN A 160 -8.19 16.67 3.35
CA GLN A 160 -6.99 16.02 3.93
C GLN A 160 -6.51 14.84 3.06
N ASP A 161 -7.44 14.04 2.54
CA ASP A 161 -7.11 12.92 1.67
C ASP A 161 -6.51 13.37 0.34
N ARG A 162 -6.98 14.50 -0.20
CA ARG A 162 -6.37 15.13 -1.38
C ARG A 162 -4.92 15.48 -1.12
N GLU A 163 -4.61 16.08 0.04
CA GLU A 163 -3.21 16.38 0.41
C GLU A 163 -2.34 15.11 0.47
N PHE A 164 -2.86 13.99 1.00
CA PHE A 164 -2.14 12.71 0.98
C PHE A 164 -1.94 12.15 -0.42
N ILE A 165 -2.95 12.24 -1.29
CA ILE A 165 -2.85 11.78 -2.68
C ILE A 165 -1.88 12.65 -3.48
N ASP A 166 -1.87 13.97 -3.27
CA ASP A 166 -0.93 14.90 -3.88
C ASP A 166 0.50 14.64 -3.39
N GLU A 167 0.70 14.36 -2.10
CA GLU A 167 1.98 13.94 -1.55
C GLU A 167 2.48 12.63 -2.18
N LEU A 168 1.59 11.63 -2.32
CA LEU A 168 1.95 10.36 -2.95
C LEU A 168 2.35 10.56 -4.42
N GLU A 169 1.62 11.38 -5.16
CA GLU A 169 1.95 11.72 -6.55
C GLU A 169 3.34 12.35 -6.65
N ALA A 170 3.65 13.31 -5.78
CA ALA A 170 4.97 13.94 -5.74
C ALA A 170 6.10 12.93 -5.43
N VAL A 171 5.88 12.02 -4.48
CA VAL A 171 6.86 10.97 -4.14
C VAL A 171 7.12 10.03 -5.33
N LEU A 172 6.08 9.66 -6.08
CA LEU A 172 6.21 8.82 -7.27
C LEU A 172 6.87 9.57 -8.43
N ASP A 173 6.55 10.85 -8.64
CA ASP A 173 7.18 11.71 -9.66
C ASP A 173 8.68 11.85 -9.42
N GLU A 174 9.09 12.12 -8.18
CA GLU A 174 10.50 12.21 -7.79
C GLU A 174 11.24 10.88 -8.02
N PHE A 175 10.59 9.76 -7.69
CA PHE A 175 11.16 8.43 -7.89
C PHE A 175 11.33 8.09 -9.38
N GLU A 176 10.31 8.33 -10.20
CA GLU A 176 10.34 8.08 -11.65
C GLU A 176 11.40 8.94 -12.35
N ALA A 177 11.56 10.20 -11.93
CA ALA A 177 12.59 11.10 -12.44
C ALA A 177 14.01 10.64 -12.08
N ALA A 178 14.20 10.05 -10.89
CA ALA A 178 15.49 9.54 -10.46
C ALA A 178 15.90 8.22 -11.14
N ASP A 179 14.93 7.40 -11.57
CA ASP A 179 15.16 6.08 -12.18
C ASP A 179 15.29 6.15 -13.72
N THR A 180 15.06 7.31 -14.34
CA THR A 180 15.25 7.53 -15.78
C THR A 180 16.64 8.16 -16.05
N PRO A 181 17.65 7.39 -16.52
CA PRO A 181 18.94 7.98 -16.87
C PRO A 181 18.82 8.84 -18.15
N GLU A 182 19.41 10.04 -18.12
CA GLU A 182 19.63 10.91 -19.30
C GLU A 182 20.44 10.22 -20.42
#